data_AF-A0A158QTD1-F1
#
_entry.id   AF-A0A158QTD1-F1
#
_cell.length_a   1.000
_cell.length_b   1.000
_cell.length_c   1.000
_cell.angle_alpha   90.00
_cell.angle_beta   90.00
_cell.angle_gamma   90.00
#
_symmetry.space_group_name_H-M   'P 1'
#
loop_
_entity.id
_entity.type
_entity.pdbx_description
1 polymer ?
#
loop_
_entity_poly.entity_id
_entity_poly.type
_entity_poly.pdbx_seq_one_letter_code
_entity_poly.pdbx_strand_id
1 'polypeptide(L)'
;MTSSKQESKNDFVHFKTLQEFLSMTPNLRVLTLDGCQVDIAEACDALYKSNCTRLEKLGLSSNKFETSAEVVRDYFASLKFLQLLNLQDSVGDAAVDVLKMIFEGLALVKGPVYDQLRLNLQDCRLGPEAGSLIARQLPELSQVTQITLSDNPFERSIFEIIKCLPKCQRLVHIALGSRDKSSATAPDRTLDLLAQTLSEPACLGSTGEMSNFLSRIAENGHRLNHLDVRDYALKDDESGCLFKLLQYTTSPITIQFNISNLKPKTIMRLNCLIKRKWPMARVQVPNRLYVAHDDQVVVVMHKPSAESVENAIVPVFPDVQLMMELEKFDDALLTPSTKFVEADLELTRYETKLRHLMPMENVEQLEAAIPKVHQANLVLTECSKLPTMQIDLLEAALDPEKCNHAVDTAVGEMQESLLKSLEASYKETCDYLRDVIHKNYRQSLASVIEMNSDLNESTREDISLMLNQRLKSAIRSTILELNVRLAEEMLLKITKDLKEEVKTCLEGFPKRREFMPYQRMEKSESEYANYSETPDDYASPIPGQYIGV
;
A
#
# COMPACT_ATOMS: atom_id res chain seq x y z
N MET A 1 -10.09 -18.71 56.45
CA MET A 1 -9.80 -17.42 57.13
C MET A 1 -8.29 -17.29 57.12
N THR A 2 -7.62 -16.39 56.39
CA THR A 2 -7.94 -15.02 55.98
C THR A 2 -7.24 -14.75 54.63
N SER A 3 -8.00 -14.37 53.61
CA SER A 3 -7.45 -13.78 52.38
C SER A 3 -7.20 -12.31 52.67
N SER A 4 -5.95 -11.92 52.80
CA SER A 4 -5.55 -10.51 52.89
C SER A 4 -5.63 -9.92 51.49
N LYS A 5 -6.76 -9.25 51.20
CA LYS A 5 -6.86 -8.26 50.13
C LYS A 5 -5.79 -7.21 50.39
N GLN A 6 -4.76 -7.21 49.57
CA GLN A 6 -3.80 -6.12 49.48
C GLN A 6 -4.48 -5.06 48.58
N GLU A 7 -5.30 -4.20 49.20
CA GLU A 7 -5.76 -2.97 48.56
C GLU A 7 -4.53 -2.12 48.26
N SER A 8 -4.25 -1.93 46.97
CA SER A 8 -3.29 -0.94 46.51
C SER A 8 -3.74 0.43 47.03
N LYS A 9 -2.94 1.05 47.89
CA LYS A 9 -3.11 2.47 48.24
C LYS A 9 -3.08 3.27 46.94
N ASN A 10 -4.21 3.86 46.59
CA ASN A 10 -4.29 4.85 45.51
C ASN A 10 -3.46 6.06 45.91
N ASP A 11 -2.34 6.27 45.25
CA ASP A 11 -1.58 7.52 45.30
C ASP A 11 -2.36 8.59 44.54
N PHE A 12 -3.35 9.20 45.21
CA PHE A 12 -4.06 10.36 44.66
C PHE A 12 -3.10 11.56 44.61
N VAL A 13 -3.06 12.26 43.48
CA VAL A 13 -2.32 13.52 43.37
C VAL A 13 -2.94 14.53 44.33
N HIS A 14 -2.20 14.96 45.34
CA HIS A 14 -2.62 16.06 46.21
C HIS A 14 -2.48 17.39 45.46
N PHE A 15 -3.61 17.97 45.02
CA PHE A 15 -3.67 19.22 44.25
C PHE A 15 -2.91 20.40 44.86
N LYS A 16 -2.86 20.49 46.19
CA LYS A 16 -2.07 21.51 46.89
C LYS A 16 -0.57 21.37 46.58
N THR A 17 -0.05 20.15 46.62
CA THR A 17 1.35 19.86 46.30
C THR A 17 1.64 20.09 44.82
N LEU A 18 0.70 19.73 43.94
CA LEU A 18 0.81 20.01 42.50
C LEU A 18 0.87 21.53 42.25
N GLN A 19 0.00 22.31 42.86
CA GLN A 19 -0.02 23.76 42.72
C GLN A 19 1.27 24.41 43.25
N GLU A 20 1.78 23.96 44.40
CA GLU A 20 3.05 24.44 44.94
C GLU A 20 4.22 24.15 43.97
N PHE A 21 4.28 22.95 43.41
CA PHE A 21 5.29 22.58 42.40
C PHE A 21 5.17 23.41 41.11
N LEU A 22 3.95 23.56 40.59
CA LEU A 22 3.68 24.31 39.36
C LEU A 22 4.03 25.79 39.53
N SER A 23 3.78 26.38 40.71
CA SER A 23 4.14 27.77 41.00
C SER A 23 5.65 28.04 40.91
N MET A 24 6.48 27.01 41.13
CA MET A 24 7.94 27.07 41.01
C MET A 24 8.44 26.83 39.58
N THR A 25 7.55 26.49 38.64
CA THR A 25 7.89 26.09 37.27
C THR A 25 7.11 26.87 36.18
N PRO A 26 7.14 28.22 36.17
CA PRO A 26 6.37 29.02 35.22
C PRO A 26 6.78 28.86 33.74
N ASN A 27 7.97 28.30 33.49
CA ASN A 27 8.48 28.03 32.14
C ASN A 27 8.24 26.59 31.67
N LEU A 28 7.38 25.84 32.35
CA LEU A 28 7.07 24.46 31.99
C LEU A 28 6.48 24.40 30.57
N ARG A 29 7.05 23.53 29.72
CA ARG A 29 6.64 23.34 28.31
C ARG A 29 5.87 22.05 28.09
N VAL A 30 6.10 21.02 28.91
CA VAL A 30 5.44 19.72 28.79
C VAL A 30 4.98 19.30 30.17
N LEU A 31 3.70 18.97 30.30
CA LEU A 31 3.12 18.40 31.50
C LEU A 31 2.23 17.22 31.12
N THR A 32 2.41 16.11 31.80
CA THR A 32 1.61 14.89 31.62
C THR A 32 1.11 14.44 32.98
N LEU A 33 -0.21 14.41 33.14
CA LEU A 33 -0.92 13.92 34.33
C LEU A 33 -1.79 12.71 33.95
N ASP A 34 -1.35 11.94 32.95
CA ASP A 34 -2.08 10.80 32.42
C ASP A 34 -2.30 9.73 33.52
N GLY A 35 -3.52 9.20 33.63
CA GLY A 35 -3.89 8.15 34.58
C GLY A 35 -3.89 8.57 36.06
N CYS A 36 -3.77 9.86 36.36
CA CYS A 36 -3.70 10.37 37.74
C CYS A 36 -5.04 10.42 38.47
N GLN A 37 -6.15 10.06 37.79
CA GLN A 37 -7.51 10.06 38.34
C GLN A 37 -7.95 11.43 38.90
N VAL A 38 -7.42 12.52 38.33
CA VAL A 38 -7.73 13.90 38.71
C VAL A 38 -8.94 14.44 37.95
N ASP A 39 -9.69 15.36 38.56
CA ASP A 39 -10.68 16.14 37.81
C ASP A 39 -9.98 17.19 36.93
N ILE A 40 -10.36 17.23 35.66
CA ILE A 40 -9.72 18.10 34.66
C ILE A 40 -9.92 19.57 34.98
N ALA A 41 -11.08 19.96 35.53
CA ALA A 41 -11.32 21.34 35.92
C ALA A 41 -10.43 21.79 37.08
N GLU A 42 -10.25 20.94 38.11
CA GLU A 42 -9.33 21.22 39.22
C GLU A 42 -7.86 21.29 38.76
N ALA A 43 -7.45 20.43 37.82
CA ALA A 43 -6.12 20.49 37.24
C ALA A 43 -5.89 21.81 36.47
N CYS A 44 -6.88 22.25 35.68
CA CYS A 44 -6.83 23.54 35.00
C CYS A 44 -6.78 24.72 35.97
N ASP A 45 -7.54 24.67 37.07
CA ASP A 45 -7.51 25.70 38.12
C ASP A 45 -6.12 25.83 38.77
N ALA A 46 -5.50 24.70 39.11
CA ALA A 46 -4.15 24.67 39.67
C ALA A 46 -3.11 25.22 38.68
N LEU A 47 -3.22 24.86 37.40
CA LEU A 47 -2.33 25.35 36.34
C LEU A 47 -2.49 26.84 36.08
N TYR A 48 -3.73 27.33 36.08
CA TYR A 48 -4.05 28.73 35.91
C TYR A 48 -3.50 29.58 37.06
N LYS A 49 -3.76 29.16 38.31
CA LYS A 49 -3.24 29.82 39.52
C LYS A 49 -1.71 29.84 39.59
N SER A 50 -1.06 28.86 38.96
CA SER A 50 0.39 28.75 38.91
C SER A 50 1.03 29.48 37.72
N ASN A 51 0.21 30.13 36.87
CA ASN A 51 0.65 30.86 35.68
C ASN A 51 1.45 30.00 34.67
N CYS A 52 1.10 28.71 34.56
CA CYS A 52 1.74 27.76 33.63
C CYS A 52 1.25 27.94 32.18
N THR A 53 1.48 29.12 31.60
CA THR A 53 0.92 29.51 30.28
C THR A 53 1.81 29.17 29.08
N ARG A 54 3.05 28.71 29.34
CA ARG A 54 4.06 28.36 28.31
C ARG A 54 4.03 26.90 27.86
N LEU A 55 2.98 26.17 28.22
CA LEU A 55 2.84 24.77 27.85
C LEU A 55 2.64 24.59 26.35
N GLU A 56 3.41 23.66 25.80
CA GLU A 56 3.33 23.16 24.42
C GLU A 56 2.61 21.83 24.35
N LYS A 57 2.72 21.02 25.41
CA LYS A 57 2.04 19.72 25.49
C LYS A 57 1.40 19.55 26.86
N LEU A 58 0.11 19.26 26.86
CA LEU A 58 -0.68 18.95 28.05
C LEU A 58 -1.32 17.57 27.88
N GLY A 59 -0.83 16.61 28.65
CA GLY A 59 -1.40 15.26 28.78
C GLY A 59 -2.29 15.17 30.00
N LEU A 60 -3.55 14.80 29.77
CA LEU A 60 -4.59 14.60 30.77
C LEU A 60 -5.36 13.30 30.49
N SER A 61 -4.78 12.30 29.82
CA SER A 61 -5.52 11.08 29.47
C SER A 61 -5.90 10.24 30.69
N SER A 62 -6.94 9.41 30.57
CA SER A 62 -7.44 8.53 31.64
C SER A 62 -7.72 9.27 32.96
N ASN A 63 -8.24 10.50 32.87
CA ASN A 63 -8.68 11.33 33.98
C ASN A 63 -10.20 11.51 33.97
N LYS A 64 -10.72 12.44 34.78
CA LYS A 64 -12.16 12.56 34.98
C LYS A 64 -12.71 13.92 34.60
N PHE A 65 -13.93 13.91 34.06
CA PHE A 65 -14.76 15.08 33.86
C PHE A 65 -15.84 15.14 34.97
N GLU A 66 -15.43 15.43 36.21
CA GLU A 66 -16.35 15.46 37.36
C GLU A 66 -17.00 16.82 37.53
N THR A 67 -16.27 17.92 37.33
CA THR A 67 -16.80 19.28 37.49
C THR A 67 -16.51 20.17 36.29
N SER A 68 -17.29 21.24 36.14
CA SER A 68 -17.07 22.30 35.16
C SER A 68 -16.89 23.65 35.87
N ALA A 69 -15.92 24.43 35.41
CA ALA A 69 -15.59 25.73 36.00
C ALA A 69 -15.13 26.72 34.93
N GLU A 70 -15.51 28.00 35.05
CA GLU A 70 -15.12 29.03 34.08
C GLU A 70 -13.59 29.19 33.95
N VAL A 71 -12.85 28.85 35.00
CA VAL A 71 -11.38 28.87 35.00
C VAL A 71 -10.78 27.99 33.90
N VAL A 72 -11.48 26.93 33.46
CA VAL A 72 -11.06 26.10 32.33
C VAL A 72 -10.97 26.94 31.06
N ARG A 73 -12.02 27.71 30.76
CA ARG A 73 -12.05 28.62 29.60
C ARG A 73 -10.92 29.63 29.67
N ASP A 74 -10.77 30.29 30.82
CA ASP A 74 -9.78 31.35 31.01
C ASP A 74 -8.36 30.81 30.90
N TYR A 75 -8.11 29.59 31.40
CA TYR A 75 -6.84 28.91 31.25
C TYR A 75 -6.52 28.61 29.80
N PHE A 76 -7.42 27.95 29.06
CA PHE A 76 -7.17 27.63 27.64
C PHE A 76 -7.02 28.88 26.76
N ALA A 77 -7.70 29.99 27.10
CA ALA A 77 -7.49 31.29 26.43
C ALA A 77 -6.07 31.86 26.61
N SER A 78 -5.35 31.45 27.65
CA SER A 78 -3.98 31.89 27.93
C SER A 78 -2.89 31.09 27.19
N LEU A 79 -3.22 29.93 26.61
CA LEU A 79 -2.26 28.95 26.09
C LEU A 79 -1.84 29.19 24.63
N LYS A 80 -1.04 30.22 24.39
CA LYS A 80 -0.55 30.57 23.03
C LYS A 80 0.47 29.61 22.43
N PHE A 81 1.09 28.76 23.26
CA PHE A 81 2.17 27.85 22.85
C PHE A 81 1.69 26.40 22.63
N LEU A 82 0.43 26.10 22.93
CA LEU A 82 -0.09 24.74 22.97
C LEU A 82 -0.10 24.10 21.58
N GLN A 83 0.51 22.92 21.46
CA GLN A 83 0.55 22.11 20.25
C GLN A 83 -0.14 20.76 20.41
N LEU A 84 -0.27 20.26 21.64
CA LEU A 84 -0.89 18.98 21.94
C LEU A 84 -1.74 19.07 23.21
N LEU A 85 -3.01 18.72 23.08
CA LEU A 85 -3.91 18.44 24.19
C LEU A 85 -4.37 16.98 24.09
N ASN A 86 -3.99 16.15 25.06
CA ASN A 86 -4.39 14.76 25.13
C ASN A 86 -5.39 14.54 26.25
N LEU A 87 -6.65 14.20 25.91
CA LEU A 87 -7.74 13.93 26.85
C LEU A 87 -8.26 12.50 26.72
N GLN A 88 -7.60 11.65 25.92
CA GLN A 88 -8.02 10.29 25.63
C GLN A 88 -8.44 9.51 26.89
N ASP A 89 -9.46 8.66 26.78
CA ASP A 89 -9.94 7.78 27.86
C ASP A 89 -10.38 8.54 29.13
N SER A 90 -10.60 9.86 29.03
CA SER A 90 -11.13 10.66 30.14
C SER A 90 -12.65 10.67 30.08
N VAL A 91 -13.30 10.41 31.23
CA VAL A 91 -14.75 10.17 31.29
C VAL A 91 -15.38 10.90 32.47
N GLY A 92 -16.66 11.25 32.33
CA GLY A 92 -17.44 11.84 33.43
C GLY A 92 -18.64 12.64 32.94
N ASP A 93 -19.58 12.89 33.84
CA ASP A 93 -20.87 13.51 33.51
C ASP A 93 -20.71 14.98 33.04
N ALA A 94 -19.65 15.67 33.46
CA ALA A 94 -19.38 17.06 33.08
C ALA A 94 -18.61 17.20 31.75
N ALA A 95 -18.39 16.11 31.00
CA ALA A 95 -17.53 16.12 29.81
C ALA A 95 -17.95 17.16 28.76
N VAL A 96 -19.25 17.29 28.48
CA VAL A 96 -19.78 18.25 27.50
C VAL A 96 -19.47 19.69 27.93
N ASP A 97 -19.72 20.01 29.20
CA ASP A 97 -19.53 21.36 29.72
C ASP A 97 -18.04 21.74 29.78
N VAL A 98 -17.19 20.81 30.22
CA VAL A 98 -15.74 21.03 30.23
C VAL A 98 -15.22 21.23 28.81
N LEU A 99 -15.62 20.38 27.84
CA LEU A 99 -15.21 20.54 26.44
C LEU A 99 -15.67 21.86 25.84
N LYS A 100 -16.89 22.30 26.18
CA LYS A 100 -17.40 23.62 25.76
C LYS A 100 -16.49 24.74 26.27
N MET A 101 -16.11 24.70 27.55
CA MET A 101 -15.20 25.70 28.13
C MET A 101 -13.82 25.66 27.48
N ILE A 102 -13.27 24.47 27.21
CA ILE A 102 -11.99 24.31 26.51
C ILE A 102 -12.07 24.95 25.12
N PHE A 103 -13.12 24.66 24.34
CA PHE A 103 -13.27 25.17 22.98
C PHE A 103 -13.50 26.68 22.96
N GLU A 104 -14.31 27.21 23.88
CA GLU A 104 -14.48 28.66 24.04
C GLU A 104 -13.15 29.34 24.40
N GLY A 105 -12.35 28.75 25.29
CA GLY A 105 -11.02 29.25 25.63
C GLY A 105 -10.06 29.25 24.44
N LEU A 106 -9.98 28.12 23.73
CA LEU A 106 -9.15 27.97 22.54
C LEU A 106 -9.53 28.96 21.43
N ALA A 107 -10.83 29.22 21.23
CA ALA A 107 -11.31 30.20 20.23
C ALA A 107 -10.86 31.64 20.55
N LEU A 108 -10.58 31.96 21.81
CA LEU A 108 -10.11 33.28 22.24
C LEU A 108 -8.59 33.50 22.06
N VAL A 109 -7.84 32.44 21.71
CA VAL A 109 -6.38 32.53 21.52
C VAL A 109 -6.06 33.37 20.28
N LYS A 110 -5.51 34.56 20.50
CA LYS A 110 -5.03 35.45 19.42
C LYS A 110 -3.55 35.24 19.16
N GLY A 111 -3.21 34.86 17.92
CA GLY A 111 -1.84 34.65 17.46
C GLY A 111 -1.16 33.46 18.14
N PRO A 112 -1.61 32.22 17.87
CA PRO A 112 -0.91 31.03 18.34
C PRO A 112 0.52 31.03 17.78
N VAL A 113 1.49 30.58 18.58
CA VAL A 113 2.91 30.63 18.20
C VAL A 113 3.23 29.65 17.08
N TYR A 114 2.59 28.48 17.09
CA TYR A 114 2.86 27.39 16.16
C TYR A 114 1.78 27.21 15.10
N ASP A 115 0.61 27.83 15.28
CA ASP A 115 -0.59 27.62 14.47
C ASP A 115 -0.91 26.13 14.18
N GLN A 116 -0.56 25.26 15.11
CA GLN A 116 -0.70 23.83 14.99
C GLN A 116 -1.11 23.27 16.34
N LEU A 117 -2.37 22.85 16.45
CA LEU A 117 -2.90 22.16 17.63
C LEU A 117 -3.40 20.78 17.24
N ARG A 118 -2.99 19.78 18.02
CA ARG A 118 -3.46 18.40 17.98
C ARG A 118 -4.33 18.12 19.19
N LEU A 119 -5.55 17.69 18.97
CA LEU A 119 -6.55 17.43 20.00
C LEU A 119 -6.93 15.94 20.00
N ASN A 120 -6.65 15.24 21.09
CA ASN A 120 -7.01 13.83 21.23
C ASN A 120 -8.17 13.67 22.23
N LEU A 121 -9.33 13.26 21.73
CA LEU A 121 -10.57 13.01 22.46
C LEU A 121 -11.05 11.55 22.25
N GLN A 122 -10.11 10.65 21.95
CA GLN A 122 -10.45 9.24 21.74
C GLN A 122 -11.03 8.61 23.01
N ASP A 123 -12.06 7.78 22.86
CA ASP A 123 -12.67 6.98 23.95
C ASP A 123 -13.07 7.79 25.19
N CYS A 124 -13.53 9.03 24.99
CA CYS A 124 -13.98 9.91 26.08
C CYS A 124 -15.47 9.71 26.44
N ARG A 125 -16.09 8.64 25.90
CA ARG A 125 -17.54 8.33 26.03
C ARG A 125 -18.45 9.50 25.64
N LEU A 126 -18.05 10.27 24.64
CA LEU A 126 -18.77 11.44 24.16
C LEU A 126 -20.02 11.05 23.37
N GLY A 127 -21.19 11.34 23.94
CA GLY A 127 -22.50 11.08 23.34
C GLY A 127 -22.90 12.10 22.25
N PRO A 128 -24.17 12.03 21.78
CA PRO A 128 -24.65 12.88 20.69
C PRO A 128 -24.59 14.39 20.97
N GLU A 129 -24.82 14.80 22.22
CA GLU A 129 -24.74 16.21 22.62
C GLU A 129 -23.34 16.78 22.46
N ALA A 130 -22.31 16.03 22.85
CA ALA A 130 -20.91 16.40 22.65
C ALA A 130 -20.59 16.51 21.15
N GLY A 131 -21.13 15.61 20.33
CA GLY A 131 -20.93 15.67 18.87
C GLY A 131 -21.52 16.93 18.23
N SER A 132 -22.74 17.32 18.62
CA SER A 132 -23.35 18.58 18.18
C SER A 132 -22.59 19.81 18.64
N LEU A 133 -22.05 19.78 19.87
CA LEU A 133 -21.18 20.83 20.39
C LEU A 133 -19.91 20.97 19.56
N ILE A 134 -19.22 19.85 19.30
CA ILE A 134 -18.01 19.80 18.48
C ILE A 134 -18.30 20.34 17.09
N ALA A 135 -19.38 19.89 16.44
CA ALA A 135 -19.79 20.36 15.12
C ALA A 135 -19.98 21.88 15.05
N ARG A 136 -20.51 22.49 16.11
CA ARG A 136 -20.78 23.92 16.18
C ARG A 136 -19.52 24.75 16.42
N GLN A 137 -18.60 24.28 17.25
CA GLN A 137 -17.46 25.08 17.73
C GLN A 137 -16.15 24.79 17.01
N LEU A 138 -15.95 23.58 16.48
CA LEU A 138 -14.71 23.21 15.80
C LEU A 138 -14.32 24.17 14.65
N PRO A 139 -15.25 24.69 13.81
CA PRO A 139 -14.91 25.67 12.77
C PRO A 139 -14.29 26.97 13.28
N GLU A 140 -14.58 27.37 14.52
CA GLU A 140 -14.04 28.58 15.14
C GLU A 140 -12.61 28.37 15.67
N LEU A 141 -12.17 27.11 15.80
CA LEU A 141 -10.85 26.74 16.32
C LEU A 141 -9.80 26.77 15.20
N SER A 142 -9.47 27.98 14.72
CA SER A 142 -8.57 28.19 13.58
C SER A 142 -7.21 27.50 13.73
N GLN A 143 -6.70 27.28 14.93
CA GLN A 143 -5.40 26.64 15.20
C GLN A 143 -5.41 25.10 15.18
N VAL A 144 -6.59 24.46 15.14
CA VAL A 144 -6.70 22.99 15.19
C VAL A 144 -6.36 22.40 13.83
N THR A 145 -5.30 21.59 13.83
CA THR A 145 -4.80 20.88 12.66
C THR A 145 -5.12 19.41 12.68
N GLN A 146 -5.25 18.81 13.87
CA GLN A 146 -5.58 17.40 14.02
C GLN A 146 -6.58 17.19 15.15
N ILE A 147 -7.61 16.37 14.92
CA ILE A 147 -8.56 15.96 15.96
C ILE A 147 -8.80 14.45 15.92
N THR A 148 -8.74 13.79 17.07
CA THR A 148 -9.04 12.35 17.21
C THR A 148 -10.30 12.20 18.04
N LEU A 149 -11.35 11.65 17.43
CA LEU A 149 -12.69 11.47 18.01
C LEU A 149 -13.13 10.00 18.02
N SER A 150 -12.24 9.07 17.70
CA SER A 150 -12.55 7.64 17.63
C SER A 150 -13.05 7.09 18.97
N ASP A 151 -13.77 5.97 18.94
CA ASP A 151 -14.28 5.24 20.10
C ASP A 151 -15.31 6.03 20.95
N ASN A 152 -16.05 6.96 20.33
CA ASN A 152 -17.11 7.74 21.02
C ASN A 152 -18.51 7.44 20.46
N PRO A 153 -19.56 7.33 21.31
CA PRO A 153 -20.93 7.05 20.91
C PRO A 153 -21.70 8.31 20.40
N PHE A 154 -21.20 8.94 19.33
CA PHE A 154 -21.84 10.14 18.76
C PHE A 154 -23.21 9.90 18.10
N GLU A 155 -23.54 8.65 17.76
CA GLU A 155 -24.74 8.27 17.03
C GLU A 155 -24.97 9.15 15.78
N ARG A 156 -26.11 9.86 15.68
CA ARG A 156 -26.43 10.73 14.55
C ARG A 156 -25.67 12.07 14.56
N SER A 157 -25.13 12.50 15.70
CA SER A 157 -24.40 13.78 15.76
C SER A 157 -23.08 13.75 14.99
N ILE A 158 -22.58 12.55 14.66
CA ILE A 158 -21.44 12.39 13.76
C ILE A 158 -21.68 13.06 12.40
N PHE A 159 -22.93 13.12 11.94
CA PHE A 159 -23.29 13.81 10.69
C PHE A 159 -23.13 15.31 10.78
N GLU A 160 -23.34 15.88 11.96
CA GLU A 160 -23.14 17.31 12.19
C GLU A 160 -21.65 17.65 12.20
N ILE A 161 -20.84 16.80 12.85
CA ILE A 161 -19.37 16.93 12.84
C ILE A 161 -18.86 16.89 11.40
N ILE A 162 -19.29 15.89 10.62
CA ILE A 162 -18.90 15.72 9.23
C ILE A 162 -19.29 16.93 8.37
N LYS A 163 -20.49 17.48 8.57
CA LYS A 163 -20.96 18.67 7.86
C LYS A 163 -20.20 19.94 8.20
N CYS A 164 -19.56 20.03 9.37
CA CYS A 164 -18.82 21.21 9.78
C CYS A 164 -17.36 21.20 9.28
N LEU A 165 -16.80 20.04 8.95
CA LEU A 165 -15.41 19.88 8.49
C LEU A 165 -15.02 20.84 7.35
N PRO A 166 -15.85 21.13 6.32
CA PRO A 166 -15.45 22.04 5.24
C PRO A 166 -15.20 23.47 5.72
N LYS A 167 -15.72 23.82 6.89
CA LYS A 167 -15.55 25.14 7.51
C LYS A 167 -14.26 25.23 8.33
N CYS A 168 -13.59 24.11 8.59
CA CYS A 168 -12.39 24.04 9.42
C CYS A 168 -11.13 24.28 8.57
N GLN A 169 -10.72 25.54 8.40
CA GLN A 169 -9.73 25.95 7.39
C GLN A 169 -8.33 25.33 7.52
N ARG A 170 -7.90 24.94 8.73
CA ARG A 170 -6.56 24.38 8.99
C ARG A 170 -6.58 22.91 9.40
N LEU A 171 -7.76 22.30 9.49
CA LEU A 171 -7.89 20.91 9.89
C LEU A 171 -7.36 20.02 8.77
N VAL A 172 -6.25 19.34 9.03
CA VAL A 172 -5.66 18.38 8.09
C VAL A 172 -6.03 16.95 8.49
N HIS A 173 -6.04 16.61 9.79
CA HIS A 173 -6.24 15.23 10.26
C HIS A 173 -7.53 15.06 11.08
N ILE A 174 -8.30 14.00 10.83
CA ILE A 174 -9.46 13.65 11.66
C ILE A 174 -9.64 12.13 11.86
N ALA A 175 -9.59 11.65 13.09
CA ALA A 175 -9.99 10.26 13.37
C ALA A 175 -11.45 10.21 13.84
N LEU A 176 -12.34 9.51 13.13
CA LEU A 176 -13.72 9.20 13.54
C LEU A 176 -13.88 7.67 13.79
N GLY A 177 -15.07 7.16 14.12
CA GLY A 177 -15.31 5.70 14.12
C GLY A 177 -14.84 4.92 15.37
N SER A 178 -15.28 3.66 15.47
CA SER A 178 -15.02 2.74 16.60
C SER A 178 -14.00 1.67 16.19
N ARG A 179 -13.05 1.34 17.05
CA ARG A 179 -12.16 0.17 16.91
C ARG A 179 -12.92 -1.15 17.03
N ASP A 180 -14.08 -1.14 17.70
CA ASP A 180 -14.96 -2.31 17.85
C ASP A 180 -16.04 -2.38 16.74
N LYS A 181 -16.04 -3.52 16.05
CA LYS A 181 -16.61 -3.80 14.72
C LYS A 181 -18.15 -3.90 14.59
N SER A 182 -18.98 -3.32 15.45
CA SER A 182 -20.39 -3.81 15.53
C SER A 182 -21.56 -2.82 15.52
N SER A 183 -21.44 -1.49 15.47
CA SER A 183 -22.68 -0.68 15.64
C SER A 183 -22.92 0.63 14.88
N ALA A 184 -22.12 1.03 13.89
CA ALA A 184 -22.47 2.23 13.12
C ALA A 184 -22.23 2.02 11.63
N THR A 185 -23.32 2.06 10.85
CA THR A 185 -23.27 2.16 9.38
C THR A 185 -23.37 3.62 8.97
N ALA A 186 -22.31 4.16 8.35
CA ALA A 186 -22.38 5.48 7.74
C ALA A 186 -23.23 5.46 6.44
N PRO A 187 -24.29 6.26 6.30
CA PRO A 187 -25.08 6.36 5.08
C PRO A 187 -24.28 6.99 3.94
N ASP A 188 -24.58 6.57 2.72
CA ASP A 188 -23.91 6.97 1.47
C ASP A 188 -23.66 8.48 1.36
N ARG A 189 -24.68 9.32 1.50
CA ARG A 189 -24.54 10.79 1.38
C ARG A 189 -23.50 11.40 2.32
N THR A 190 -23.17 10.71 3.41
CA THR A 190 -22.17 11.13 4.40
C THR A 190 -20.77 10.78 3.97
N LEU A 191 -20.57 9.60 3.36
CA LEU A 191 -19.30 9.22 2.77
C LEU A 191 -18.95 10.15 1.61
N ASP A 192 -19.94 10.58 0.84
CA ASP A 192 -19.75 11.57 -0.24
C ASP A 192 -19.28 12.92 0.33
N LEU A 193 -19.94 13.40 1.38
CA LEU A 193 -19.57 14.67 2.00
C LEU A 193 -18.18 14.60 2.66
N LEU A 194 -17.86 13.50 3.35
CA LEU A 194 -16.50 13.26 3.87
C LEU A 194 -15.47 13.23 2.74
N ALA A 195 -15.73 12.48 1.66
CA ALA A 195 -14.82 12.36 0.52
C ALA A 195 -14.58 13.70 -0.18
N GLN A 196 -15.57 14.59 -0.16
CA GLN A 196 -15.47 15.94 -0.71
C GLN A 196 -14.67 16.92 0.15
N THR A 197 -14.49 16.61 1.44
CA THR A 197 -14.02 17.58 2.43
C THR A 197 -12.61 17.30 2.93
N LEU A 198 -12.17 16.05 2.90
CA LEU A 198 -10.98 15.61 3.61
C LEU A 198 -9.70 15.80 2.79
N SER A 199 -8.67 16.32 3.45
CA SER A 199 -7.28 16.30 2.95
C SER A 199 -6.44 15.16 3.55
N GLU A 200 -6.92 14.50 4.62
CA GLU A 200 -6.34 13.31 5.27
C GLU A 200 -7.42 12.34 5.82
N PRO A 201 -7.08 11.13 6.33
CA PRO A 201 -8.03 10.04 6.52
C PRO A 201 -9.12 10.41 7.52
N ALA A 202 -10.34 9.94 7.27
CA ALA A 202 -11.36 9.79 8.30
C ALA A 202 -11.44 8.32 8.70
N CYS A 203 -11.39 8.06 9.99
CA CYS A 203 -11.56 6.71 10.52
C CYS A 203 -13.07 6.31 10.46
N LEU A 204 -13.41 5.22 9.76
CA LEU A 204 -14.79 4.74 9.55
C LEU A 204 -15.00 3.38 10.22
N GLY A 205 -16.16 3.14 10.84
CA GLY A 205 -16.35 2.04 11.79
C GLY A 205 -16.33 0.61 11.22
N SER A 206 -16.55 0.41 9.92
CA SER A 206 -16.52 -0.92 9.29
C SER A 206 -15.64 -0.98 8.04
N THR A 207 -15.10 -2.17 7.75
CA THR A 207 -14.24 -2.40 6.57
C THR A 207 -14.98 -2.16 5.25
N GLY A 208 -16.29 -2.44 5.21
CA GLY A 208 -17.15 -2.17 4.06
C GLY A 208 -17.42 -0.66 3.86
N GLU A 209 -17.65 0.08 4.94
CA GLU A 209 -17.80 1.55 4.86
C GLU A 209 -16.51 2.23 4.44
N MET A 210 -15.36 1.74 4.93
CA MET A 210 -14.05 2.21 4.50
C MET A 210 -13.82 1.95 3.01
N SER A 211 -14.17 0.76 2.51
CA SER A 211 -14.06 0.43 1.08
C SER A 211 -14.93 1.33 0.19
N ASN A 212 -16.16 1.61 0.62
CA ASN A 212 -17.07 2.53 -0.07
C ASN A 212 -16.55 3.97 -0.07
N PHE A 213 -16.01 4.42 1.07
CA PHE A 213 -15.41 5.74 1.21
C PHE A 213 -14.17 5.93 0.33
N LEU A 214 -13.24 4.98 0.33
CA LEU A 214 -12.04 5.01 -0.51
C LEU A 214 -12.41 5.02 -2.00
N SER A 215 -13.46 4.29 -2.39
CA SER A 215 -13.96 4.30 -3.77
C SER A 215 -14.53 5.67 -4.16
N ARG A 216 -15.26 6.34 -3.26
CA ARG A 216 -15.83 7.68 -3.50
C ARG A 216 -14.79 8.78 -3.50
N ILE A 217 -13.76 8.68 -2.67
CA ILE A 217 -12.58 9.54 -2.76
C ILE A 217 -11.98 9.44 -4.17
N ALA A 218 -11.82 8.22 -4.68
CA ALA A 218 -11.27 7.98 -6.00
C ALA A 218 -12.15 8.56 -7.11
N GLU A 219 -13.47 8.44 -6.98
CA GLU A 219 -14.46 8.91 -7.97
C GLU A 219 -14.64 10.44 -7.96
N ASN A 220 -14.51 11.10 -6.80
CA ASN A 220 -14.73 12.55 -6.67
C ASN A 220 -13.48 13.41 -7.03
N GLY A 221 -12.33 12.80 -7.31
CA GLY A 221 -11.18 13.48 -7.94
C GLY A 221 -10.50 14.55 -7.09
N HIS A 222 -10.60 14.50 -5.76
CA HIS A 222 -10.06 15.54 -4.88
C HIS A 222 -8.55 15.46 -4.67
N ARG A 223 -7.95 16.63 -4.41
CA ARG A 223 -6.54 16.84 -4.06
C ARG A 223 -6.28 16.44 -2.60
N LEU A 224 -6.38 15.15 -2.28
CA LEU A 224 -5.84 14.66 -1.01
C LEU A 224 -4.31 14.74 -1.08
N ASN A 225 -3.71 15.35 -0.06
CA ASN A 225 -2.26 15.47 0.06
C ASN A 225 -1.70 14.41 1.02
N HIS A 226 -2.53 13.85 1.90
CA HIS A 226 -2.18 12.74 2.78
C HIS A 226 -3.43 11.87 3.05
N LEU A 227 -3.29 10.61 3.43
CA LEU A 227 -4.38 9.66 3.72
C LEU A 227 -3.78 8.50 4.52
N ASP A 228 -4.12 8.34 5.79
CA ASP A 228 -3.60 7.27 6.65
C ASP A 228 -4.73 6.37 7.18
N VAL A 229 -4.85 5.17 6.61
CA VAL A 229 -5.83 4.16 7.01
C VAL A 229 -5.13 2.92 7.61
N ARG A 230 -3.98 3.09 8.28
CA ARG A 230 -3.21 1.98 8.90
C ARG A 230 -3.94 1.25 10.03
N ASP A 231 -4.93 1.88 10.65
CA ASP A 231 -5.75 1.22 11.68
C ASP A 231 -6.83 0.31 11.05
N TYR A 232 -7.00 0.34 9.72
CA TYR A 232 -7.99 -0.44 8.99
C TYR A 232 -7.39 -1.58 8.21
N ALA A 233 -7.55 -2.79 8.75
CA ALA A 233 -7.13 -4.01 8.07
C ALA A 233 -8.18 -4.46 7.03
N LEU A 234 -8.11 -3.86 5.83
CA LEU A 234 -8.93 -4.23 4.66
C LEU A 234 -8.77 -5.72 4.35
N LYS A 235 -9.87 -6.41 4.05
CA LYS A 235 -9.80 -7.79 3.56
C LYS A 235 -9.39 -7.82 2.09
N ASP A 236 -8.89 -8.96 1.64
CA ASP A 236 -8.42 -9.18 0.28
C ASP A 236 -9.49 -8.90 -0.80
N ASP A 237 -10.75 -9.23 -0.51
CA ASP A 237 -11.95 -8.98 -1.33
C ASP A 237 -12.35 -7.49 -1.40
N GLU A 238 -11.94 -6.70 -0.41
CA GLU A 238 -12.21 -5.26 -0.34
C GLU A 238 -11.08 -4.43 -0.97
N SER A 239 -9.95 -5.06 -1.34
CA SER A 239 -8.76 -4.41 -1.90
C SER A 239 -9.00 -3.67 -3.24
N GLY A 240 -10.12 -3.94 -3.92
CA GLY A 240 -10.57 -3.25 -5.13
C GLY A 240 -10.62 -1.72 -4.97
N CYS A 241 -10.99 -1.22 -3.80
CA CYS A 241 -11.04 0.21 -3.51
C CYS A 241 -9.64 0.85 -3.52
N LEU A 242 -8.61 0.14 -3.07
CA LEU A 242 -7.21 0.59 -3.08
C LEU A 242 -6.71 0.77 -4.51
N PHE A 243 -7.04 -0.17 -5.40
CA PHE A 243 -6.68 -0.08 -6.81
C PHE A 243 -7.34 1.12 -7.47
N LYS A 244 -8.65 1.33 -7.25
CA LYS A 244 -9.36 2.50 -7.76
C LYS A 244 -8.73 3.80 -7.25
N LEU A 245 -8.52 3.90 -5.94
CA LEU A 245 -7.90 5.07 -5.31
C LEU A 245 -6.54 5.39 -5.96
N LEU A 246 -5.63 4.41 -5.96
CA LEU A 246 -4.30 4.58 -6.55
C LEU A 246 -4.35 4.84 -8.05
N GLN A 247 -5.36 4.35 -8.79
CA GLN A 247 -5.52 4.60 -10.21
C GLN A 247 -5.96 6.05 -10.48
N TYR A 248 -6.89 6.59 -9.69
CA TYR A 248 -7.48 7.91 -9.91
C TYR A 248 -6.74 9.08 -9.23
N THR A 249 -5.79 8.83 -8.32
CA THR A 249 -5.00 9.92 -7.71
C THR A 249 -4.12 10.64 -8.73
N THR A 250 -4.42 11.90 -9.08
CA THR A 250 -3.63 12.67 -10.06
C THR A 250 -2.67 13.67 -9.44
N SER A 251 -2.87 14.04 -8.16
CA SER A 251 -1.99 14.95 -7.42
C SER A 251 -1.02 14.18 -6.52
N PRO A 252 0.02 14.86 -6.00
CA PRO A 252 0.92 14.22 -5.07
C PRO A 252 0.24 14.00 -3.71
N ILE A 253 0.32 12.77 -3.20
CA ILE A 253 -0.37 12.32 -2.00
C ILE A 253 0.51 11.39 -1.16
N THR A 254 0.43 11.49 0.16
CA THR A 254 0.96 10.46 1.06
C THR A 254 -0.16 9.48 1.41
N ILE A 255 -0.07 8.20 1.06
CA ILE A 255 -1.11 7.23 1.41
C ILE A 255 -0.56 6.10 2.27
N GLN A 256 -1.15 5.85 3.43
CA GLN A 256 -0.72 4.82 4.37
C GLN A 256 -1.82 3.75 4.54
N PHE A 257 -1.48 2.48 4.34
CA PHE A 257 -2.44 1.37 4.39
C PHE A 257 -1.97 0.26 5.33
N ASN A 258 -2.91 -0.44 5.95
CA ASN A 258 -2.63 -1.72 6.60
C ASN A 258 -2.74 -2.87 5.57
N ILE A 259 -1.65 -3.60 5.38
CA ILE A 259 -1.61 -4.73 4.43
C ILE A 259 -1.68 -6.11 5.12
N SER A 260 -1.89 -6.16 6.44
CA SER A 260 -1.82 -7.42 7.21
C SER A 260 -2.83 -8.48 6.78
N ASN A 261 -3.97 -8.07 6.24
CA ASN A 261 -5.06 -8.96 5.80
C ASN A 261 -5.08 -9.19 4.28
N LEU A 262 -4.11 -8.66 3.52
CA LEU A 262 -4.04 -8.81 2.06
C LEU A 262 -3.21 -10.02 1.67
N LYS A 263 -3.62 -10.74 0.61
CA LYS A 263 -2.84 -11.86 0.10
C LYS A 263 -1.57 -11.37 -0.61
N PRO A 264 -0.50 -12.20 -0.69
CA PRO A 264 0.74 -11.85 -1.39
C PRO A 264 0.51 -11.39 -2.84
N LYS A 265 -0.40 -12.04 -3.57
CA LYS A 265 -0.77 -11.67 -4.95
C LYS A 265 -1.39 -10.27 -5.04
N THR A 266 -2.19 -9.86 -4.07
CA THR A 266 -2.84 -8.54 -4.02
C THR A 266 -1.81 -7.46 -3.70
N ILE A 267 -0.91 -7.72 -2.75
CA ILE A 267 0.21 -6.83 -2.42
C ILE A 267 1.13 -6.66 -3.64
N MET A 268 1.41 -7.74 -4.37
CA MET A 268 2.19 -7.70 -5.61
C MET A 268 1.54 -6.79 -6.66
N ARG A 269 0.22 -6.95 -6.90
CA ARG A 269 -0.51 -6.09 -7.83
C ARG A 269 -0.51 -4.61 -7.42
N LEU A 270 -0.62 -4.32 -6.12
CA LEU A 270 -0.51 -2.95 -5.60
C LEU A 270 0.89 -2.36 -5.87
N ASN A 271 1.95 -3.13 -5.61
CA ASN A 271 3.32 -2.74 -5.92
C ASN A 271 3.53 -2.43 -7.41
N CYS A 272 3.01 -3.29 -8.31
CA CYS A 272 3.08 -3.07 -9.75
C CYS A 272 2.36 -1.78 -10.17
N LEU A 273 1.17 -1.50 -9.60
CA LEU A 273 0.41 -0.28 -9.91
C LEU A 273 1.17 0.98 -9.46
N ILE A 274 1.76 0.95 -8.26
CA ILE A 274 2.53 2.07 -7.69
C ILE A 274 3.80 2.32 -8.52
N LYS A 275 4.58 1.29 -8.86
CA LYS A 275 5.75 1.43 -9.74
C LYS A 275 5.38 1.95 -11.14
N ARG A 276 4.30 1.44 -11.74
CA ARG A 276 3.83 1.90 -13.06
C ARG A 276 3.45 3.37 -13.06
N LYS A 277 2.79 3.81 -11.99
CA LYS A 277 2.29 5.19 -11.86
C LYS A 277 3.37 6.17 -11.42
N TRP A 278 4.30 5.71 -10.58
CA TRP A 278 5.42 6.49 -10.06
C TRP A 278 6.73 5.70 -10.21
N PRO A 279 7.31 5.66 -11.44
CA PRO A 279 8.50 4.85 -11.73
C PRO A 279 9.73 5.22 -10.91
N MET A 280 9.80 6.46 -10.42
CA MET A 280 10.91 6.99 -9.60
C MET A 280 10.73 6.75 -8.09
N ALA A 281 9.71 5.98 -7.67
CA ALA A 281 9.45 5.71 -6.27
C ALA A 281 10.47 4.74 -5.66
N ARG A 282 11.25 5.22 -4.68
CA ARG A 282 12.22 4.41 -3.92
C ARG A 282 11.52 3.62 -2.81
N VAL A 283 11.83 2.33 -2.68
CA VAL A 283 11.29 1.46 -1.63
C VAL A 283 12.19 1.51 -0.39
N GLN A 284 11.65 1.97 0.73
CA GLN A 284 12.26 1.86 2.06
C GLN A 284 11.60 0.71 2.85
N VAL A 285 12.40 0.03 3.67
CA VAL A 285 12.11 -1.24 4.34
C VAL A 285 12.43 -1.04 5.85
N PRO A 286 11.71 -1.63 6.84
CA PRO A 286 10.82 -2.80 6.85
C PRO A 286 9.34 -2.52 6.54
N ASN A 287 8.90 -1.27 6.67
CA ASN A 287 7.57 -0.84 6.28
C ASN A 287 7.65 -0.36 4.83
N ARG A 288 7.18 -1.15 3.85
CA ARG A 288 7.31 -0.90 2.41
C ARG A 288 6.80 0.50 2.05
N LEU A 289 7.73 1.46 2.04
CA LEU A 289 7.51 2.90 1.93
C LEU A 289 8.04 3.32 0.56
N TYR A 290 7.17 3.81 -0.31
CA TYR A 290 7.49 4.22 -1.68
C TYR A 290 7.58 5.74 -1.75
N VAL A 291 8.77 6.31 -2.03
CA VAL A 291 9.03 7.77 -2.08
C VAL A 291 9.47 8.18 -3.48
N ALA A 292 8.68 8.98 -4.20
CA ALA A 292 9.09 9.56 -5.48
C ALA A 292 10.00 10.78 -5.31
N HIS A 293 10.98 10.96 -6.21
CA HIS A 293 11.86 12.16 -6.23
C HIS A 293 11.10 13.37 -6.80
N ASP A 294 11.40 14.56 -6.28
CA ASP A 294 10.84 15.88 -6.66
C ASP A 294 9.42 16.17 -6.16
N ASP A 295 9.21 15.88 -4.86
CA ASP A 295 8.03 16.22 -4.08
C ASP A 295 6.72 15.59 -4.58
N GLN A 296 6.27 14.62 -3.76
CA GLN A 296 5.00 14.74 -3.01
C GLN A 296 4.11 13.47 -3.10
N VAL A 297 4.59 12.33 -3.63
CA VAL A 297 3.89 11.02 -3.48
C VAL A 297 4.66 10.06 -2.57
N VAL A 298 4.03 9.68 -1.46
CA VAL A 298 4.58 8.75 -0.46
C VAL A 298 3.56 7.65 -0.16
N VAL A 299 3.70 6.45 -0.72
CA VAL A 299 2.80 5.32 -0.36
C VAL A 299 3.46 4.44 0.70
N VAL A 300 2.88 4.39 1.89
CA VAL A 300 3.35 3.64 3.05
C VAL A 300 2.47 2.41 3.27
N MET A 301 2.99 1.22 2.97
CA MET A 301 2.32 -0.02 3.33
C MET A 301 2.84 -0.50 4.69
N HIS A 302 1.95 -0.46 5.70
CA HIS A 302 2.23 -0.92 7.05
C HIS A 302 1.73 -2.34 7.23
N LYS A 303 2.60 -3.21 7.75
CA LYS A 303 2.21 -4.53 8.27
C LYS A 303 2.51 -4.49 9.77
N PRO A 304 1.52 -4.28 10.66
CA PRO A 304 1.76 -4.39 12.09
C PRO A 304 2.36 -5.76 12.40
N SER A 305 3.63 -5.78 12.83
CA SER A 305 4.25 -6.96 13.41
C SER A 305 3.63 -7.19 14.77
N ALA A 306 3.29 -8.44 15.10
CA ALA A 306 2.83 -8.84 16.43
C ALA A 306 3.91 -8.72 17.53
N GLU A 307 5.07 -8.14 17.20
CA GLU A 307 6.24 -8.02 18.06
C GLU A 307 6.39 -6.57 18.53
N SER A 308 5.56 -6.19 19.49
CA SER A 308 5.97 -5.29 20.57
C SER A 308 6.16 -6.06 21.88
N VAL A 309 6.48 -7.36 21.81
CA VAL A 309 6.90 -8.18 22.96
C VAL A 309 8.14 -8.97 22.54
N GLU A 310 9.26 -8.60 23.18
CA GLU A 310 10.54 -9.29 23.33
C GLU A 310 10.81 -10.57 22.53
N ASN A 311 11.94 -10.57 21.83
CA ASN A 311 12.70 -11.71 21.30
C ASN A 311 12.18 -12.39 20.03
N ALA A 312 12.50 -11.79 18.87
CA ALA A 312 12.86 -12.57 17.68
C ALA A 312 13.85 -11.79 16.81
N ILE A 313 15.13 -12.15 16.90
CA ILE A 313 16.07 -11.92 15.81
C ILE A 313 15.68 -12.92 14.72
N VAL A 314 14.74 -12.54 13.85
CA VAL A 314 14.61 -13.13 12.52
C VAL A 314 14.68 -11.96 11.54
N PRO A 315 15.77 -11.82 10.78
CA PRO A 315 15.90 -10.73 9.84
C PRO A 315 15.01 -11.02 8.63
N VAL A 316 13.77 -10.51 8.63
CA VAL A 316 12.95 -10.42 7.41
C VAL A 316 13.41 -9.19 6.64
N PHE A 317 14.59 -9.27 6.04
CA PHE A 317 14.89 -8.48 4.85
C PHE A 317 14.02 -9.05 3.71
N PRO A 318 13.25 -8.25 2.94
CA PRO A 318 12.83 -8.68 1.62
C PRO A 318 14.11 -9.01 0.86
N ASP A 319 14.18 -10.25 0.38
CA ASP A 319 15.37 -10.85 -0.19
C ASP A 319 15.97 -9.87 -1.23
N VAL A 320 17.19 -9.39 -0.99
CA VAL A 320 17.94 -8.54 -1.95
C VAL A 320 17.99 -9.22 -3.33
N GLN A 321 17.87 -10.55 -3.32
CA GLN A 321 17.73 -11.43 -4.47
C GLN A 321 16.51 -11.06 -5.33
N LEU A 322 15.29 -11.07 -4.76
CA LEU A 322 14.03 -10.75 -5.46
C LEU A 322 14.02 -9.36 -6.10
N MET A 323 14.77 -8.41 -5.53
CA MET A 323 14.92 -7.07 -6.09
C MET A 323 15.70 -7.08 -7.42
N MET A 324 16.71 -7.94 -7.55
CA MET A 324 17.51 -8.07 -8.79
C MET A 324 16.69 -8.71 -9.91
N GLU A 325 15.90 -9.74 -9.63
CA GLU A 325 15.02 -10.36 -10.62
C GLU A 325 14.01 -9.34 -11.17
N LEU A 326 13.41 -8.55 -10.27
CA LEU A 326 12.43 -7.53 -10.65
C LEU A 326 13.06 -6.38 -11.44
N GLU A 327 14.27 -5.95 -11.09
CA GLU A 327 15.00 -4.92 -11.84
C GLU A 327 15.34 -5.40 -13.25
N LYS A 328 15.79 -6.66 -13.40
CA LYS A 328 16.09 -7.27 -14.70
C LYS A 328 14.83 -7.52 -15.54
N PHE A 329 13.70 -7.85 -14.90
CA PHE A 329 12.41 -7.98 -15.56
C PHE A 329 11.93 -6.63 -16.11
N ASP A 330 11.97 -5.58 -15.27
CA ASP A 330 11.54 -4.23 -15.63
C ASP A 330 12.43 -3.66 -16.77
N ASP A 331 13.76 -3.83 -16.69
CA ASP A 331 14.72 -3.40 -17.72
C ASP A 331 14.51 -4.10 -19.08
N ALA A 332 14.27 -5.43 -19.06
CA ALA A 332 14.00 -6.21 -20.27
C ALA A 332 12.69 -5.82 -20.96
N LEU A 333 11.68 -5.42 -20.19
CA LEU A 333 10.36 -5.06 -20.71
C LEU A 333 10.30 -3.61 -21.20
N LEU A 334 10.98 -2.68 -20.51
CA LEU A 334 11.01 -1.26 -20.85
C LEU A 334 12.04 -0.93 -21.93
N THR A 335 13.16 -1.64 -21.93
CA THR A 335 14.27 -1.43 -22.87
C THR A 335 14.66 -2.74 -23.55
N PRO A 336 13.75 -3.35 -24.34
CA PRO A 336 14.11 -4.50 -25.15
C PRO A 336 15.20 -4.11 -26.17
N SER A 337 15.93 -5.09 -26.67
CA SER A 337 17.00 -4.85 -27.64
C SER A 337 16.45 -4.23 -28.92
N THR A 338 17.30 -3.44 -29.57
CA THR A 338 16.99 -2.80 -30.85
C THR A 338 16.58 -3.82 -31.93
N LYS A 339 17.18 -5.02 -31.91
CA LYS A 339 16.85 -6.11 -32.84
C LYS A 339 15.41 -6.59 -32.68
N PHE A 340 14.93 -6.72 -31.44
CA PHE A 340 13.56 -7.11 -31.16
C PHE A 340 12.58 -6.00 -31.57
N VAL A 341 12.86 -4.76 -31.17
CA VAL A 341 12.02 -3.60 -31.52
C VAL A 341 11.87 -3.45 -33.05
N GLU A 342 12.96 -3.61 -33.80
CA GLU A 342 12.91 -3.56 -35.26
C GLU A 342 12.03 -4.68 -35.85
N ALA A 343 12.16 -5.91 -35.34
CA ALA A 343 11.37 -7.05 -35.80
C ALA A 343 9.87 -6.89 -35.47
N ASP A 344 9.55 -6.41 -34.28
CA ASP A 344 8.18 -6.16 -33.82
C ASP A 344 7.50 -5.03 -34.61
N LEU A 345 8.24 -3.95 -34.89
CA LEU A 345 7.77 -2.87 -35.76
C LEU A 345 7.51 -3.35 -37.19
N GLU A 346 8.38 -4.22 -37.74
CA GLU A 346 8.13 -4.84 -39.04
C GLU A 346 6.89 -5.72 -39.03
N LEU A 347 6.74 -6.59 -38.03
CA LEU A 347 5.55 -7.44 -37.87
C LEU A 347 4.28 -6.59 -37.81
N THR A 348 4.26 -5.57 -36.95
CA THR A 348 3.13 -4.64 -36.79
C THR A 348 2.74 -3.97 -38.11
N ARG A 349 3.71 -3.61 -38.95
CA ARG A 349 3.43 -3.03 -40.29
C ARG A 349 2.73 -4.02 -41.21
N TYR A 350 3.14 -5.29 -41.22
CA TYR A 350 2.50 -6.33 -42.04
C TYR A 350 1.13 -6.72 -41.46
N GLU A 351 1.02 -6.84 -40.14
CA GLU A 351 -0.23 -7.10 -39.43
C GLU A 351 -1.29 -6.04 -39.75
N THR A 352 -0.90 -4.77 -39.71
CA THR A 352 -1.78 -3.65 -40.06
C THR A 352 -2.28 -3.73 -41.50
N LYS A 353 -1.39 -4.09 -42.45
CA LYS A 353 -1.79 -4.29 -43.85
C LYS A 353 -2.79 -5.44 -44.01
N LEU A 354 -2.59 -6.55 -43.31
CA LEU A 354 -3.48 -7.70 -43.35
C LEU A 354 -4.86 -7.36 -42.75
N ARG A 355 -4.89 -6.69 -41.59
CA ARG A 355 -6.15 -6.19 -40.97
C ARG A 355 -6.95 -5.27 -41.88
N HIS A 356 -6.31 -4.43 -42.69
CA HIS A 356 -7.02 -3.56 -43.63
C HIS A 356 -7.71 -4.34 -44.76
N LEU A 357 -7.14 -5.48 -45.17
CA LEU A 357 -7.70 -6.35 -46.20
C LEU A 357 -8.79 -7.29 -45.66
N MET A 358 -8.74 -7.62 -44.37
CA MET A 358 -9.75 -8.45 -43.71
C MET A 358 -11.17 -7.84 -43.82
N PRO A 359 -12.20 -8.70 -43.95
CA PRO A 359 -13.59 -8.26 -43.86
C PRO A 359 -13.90 -7.74 -42.45
N MET A 360 -14.71 -6.68 -42.37
CA MET A 360 -15.12 -6.06 -41.08
C MET A 360 -16.43 -6.64 -40.54
N GLU A 361 -17.18 -7.36 -41.38
CA GLU A 361 -18.50 -7.92 -41.09
C GLU A 361 -18.55 -9.37 -41.60
N ASN A 362 -19.36 -10.21 -40.95
CA ASN A 362 -19.56 -11.63 -41.31
C ASN A 362 -18.28 -12.48 -41.35
N VAL A 363 -17.28 -12.13 -40.53
CA VAL A 363 -15.97 -12.81 -40.49
C VAL A 363 -16.13 -14.31 -40.25
N GLU A 364 -16.96 -14.73 -39.28
CA GLU A 364 -17.20 -16.16 -38.97
C GLU A 364 -17.78 -16.95 -40.16
N GLN A 365 -18.66 -16.34 -40.95
CA GLN A 365 -19.25 -16.97 -42.13
C GLN A 365 -18.25 -17.03 -43.30
N LEU A 366 -17.43 -15.99 -43.44
CA LEU A 366 -16.39 -15.88 -44.47
C LEU A 366 -15.18 -16.77 -44.15
N GLU A 367 -14.88 -17.03 -42.89
CA GLU A 367 -13.87 -18.01 -42.47
C GLU A 367 -14.24 -19.43 -42.89
N ALA A 368 -15.52 -19.80 -42.75
CA ALA A 368 -16.01 -21.10 -43.20
C ALA A 368 -16.00 -21.26 -44.73
N ALA A 369 -16.15 -20.16 -45.47
CA ALA A 369 -16.22 -20.16 -46.93
C ALA A 369 -14.87 -19.91 -47.63
N ILE A 370 -13.93 -19.20 -46.99
CA ILE A 370 -12.68 -18.73 -47.60
C ILE A 370 -11.48 -19.12 -46.71
N PRO A 371 -10.74 -20.19 -47.05
CA PRO A 371 -9.62 -20.69 -46.25
C PRO A 371 -8.53 -19.64 -45.94
N LYS A 372 -8.30 -18.69 -46.86
CA LYS A 372 -7.34 -17.59 -46.63
C LYS A 372 -7.78 -16.61 -45.54
N VAL A 373 -9.08 -16.36 -45.38
CA VAL A 373 -9.62 -15.49 -44.32
C VAL A 373 -9.44 -16.17 -42.96
N HIS A 374 -9.69 -17.48 -42.88
CA HIS A 374 -9.46 -18.27 -41.67
C HIS A 374 -7.97 -18.31 -41.28
N GLN A 375 -7.08 -18.58 -42.25
CA GLN A 375 -5.63 -18.56 -42.00
C GLN A 375 -5.13 -17.19 -41.54
N ALA A 376 -5.62 -16.10 -42.16
CA ALA A 376 -5.28 -14.74 -41.73
C ALA A 376 -5.78 -14.42 -40.31
N ASN A 377 -6.99 -14.85 -39.94
CA ASN A 377 -7.49 -14.60 -38.60
C ASN A 377 -6.70 -15.37 -37.52
N LEU A 378 -6.31 -16.61 -37.81
CA LEU A 378 -5.44 -17.39 -36.92
C LEU A 378 -4.10 -16.69 -36.67
N VAL A 379 -3.40 -16.27 -37.74
CA VAL A 379 -2.10 -15.60 -37.62
C VAL A 379 -2.23 -14.25 -36.90
N LEU A 380 -3.30 -13.48 -37.14
CA LEU A 380 -3.57 -12.23 -36.41
C LEU A 380 -3.87 -12.47 -34.93
N THR A 381 -4.56 -13.57 -34.60
CA THR A 381 -4.81 -13.97 -33.22
C THR A 381 -3.51 -14.33 -32.51
N GLU A 382 -2.62 -15.06 -33.17
CA GLU A 382 -1.29 -15.38 -32.61
C GLU A 382 -0.41 -14.13 -32.45
N CYS A 383 -0.45 -13.19 -33.40
CA CYS A 383 0.23 -11.89 -33.26
C CYS A 383 -0.28 -11.11 -32.03
N SER A 384 -1.59 -11.15 -31.75
CA SER A 384 -2.16 -10.45 -30.60
C SER A 384 -1.68 -10.99 -29.23
N LYS A 385 -1.17 -12.23 -29.19
CA LYS A 385 -0.63 -12.87 -27.99
C LYS A 385 0.84 -12.53 -27.73
N LEU A 386 1.53 -11.87 -28.66
CA LEU A 386 2.96 -11.58 -28.53
C LEU A 386 3.31 -10.77 -27.27
N PRO A 387 2.55 -9.73 -26.85
CA PRO A 387 2.83 -9.00 -25.61
C PRO A 387 2.66 -9.87 -24.35
N THR A 388 1.68 -10.78 -24.35
CA THR A 388 1.50 -11.74 -23.25
C THR A 388 2.61 -12.79 -23.23
N MET A 389 3.06 -13.28 -24.40
CA MET A 389 4.18 -14.21 -24.49
C MET A 389 5.50 -13.60 -24.01
N GLN A 390 5.73 -12.31 -24.25
CA GLN A 390 6.90 -11.60 -23.71
C GLN A 390 6.90 -11.63 -22.17
N ILE A 391 5.75 -11.37 -21.55
CA ILE A 391 5.59 -11.42 -20.10
C ILE A 391 5.81 -12.85 -19.59
N ASP A 392 5.13 -13.84 -20.18
CA ASP A 392 5.20 -15.23 -19.74
C ASP A 392 6.63 -15.81 -19.84
N LEU A 393 7.36 -15.47 -20.93
CA LEU A 393 8.75 -15.90 -21.12
C LEU A 393 9.68 -15.26 -20.10
N LEU A 394 9.50 -13.97 -19.80
CA LEU A 394 10.31 -13.27 -18.80
C LEU A 394 9.99 -13.75 -17.38
N GLU A 395 8.72 -14.02 -17.06
CA GLU A 395 8.32 -14.62 -15.78
C GLU A 395 8.92 -16.01 -15.60
N ALA A 396 8.91 -16.83 -16.65
CA ALA A 396 9.53 -18.16 -16.62
C ALA A 396 11.07 -18.10 -16.53
N ALA A 397 11.70 -17.13 -17.19
CA ALA A 397 13.15 -16.95 -17.23
C ALA A 397 13.71 -16.35 -15.93
N LEU A 398 12.91 -15.56 -15.20
CA LEU A 398 13.30 -14.87 -13.97
C LEU A 398 12.60 -15.46 -12.72
N ASP A 399 12.12 -16.70 -12.82
CA ASP A 399 11.55 -17.44 -11.70
C ASP A 399 12.56 -17.53 -10.54
N PRO A 400 12.24 -17.01 -9.34
CA PRO A 400 13.19 -16.94 -8.24
C PRO A 400 13.71 -18.30 -7.76
N GLU A 401 12.85 -19.34 -7.76
CA GLU A 401 13.23 -20.67 -7.29
C GLU A 401 14.24 -21.31 -8.25
N LYS A 402 13.99 -21.24 -9.56
CA LYS A 402 14.92 -21.73 -10.58
C LYS A 402 16.22 -20.94 -10.60
N CYS A 403 16.16 -19.61 -10.45
CA CYS A 403 17.35 -18.77 -10.38
C CYS A 403 18.20 -19.10 -9.16
N ASN A 404 17.57 -19.32 -8.00
CA ASN A 404 18.26 -19.73 -6.78
C ASN A 404 18.98 -21.06 -6.95
N HIS A 405 18.28 -22.07 -7.50
CA HIS A 405 18.88 -23.37 -7.78
C HIS A 405 20.08 -23.27 -8.74
N ALA A 406 19.95 -22.50 -9.83
CA ALA A 406 21.02 -22.30 -10.80
C ALA A 406 22.24 -21.59 -10.19
N VAL A 407 22.01 -20.57 -9.36
CA VAL A 407 23.06 -19.85 -8.64
C VAL A 407 23.77 -20.77 -7.64
N ASP A 408 23.03 -21.50 -6.81
CA ASP A 408 23.63 -22.35 -5.79
C ASP A 408 24.43 -23.49 -6.43
N THR A 409 23.96 -24.05 -7.55
CA THR A 409 24.72 -25.04 -8.34
C THR A 409 26.03 -24.46 -8.87
N ALA A 410 25.97 -23.30 -9.54
CA ALA A 410 27.14 -22.65 -10.13
C ALA A 410 28.16 -22.19 -9.06
N VAL A 411 27.67 -21.64 -7.94
CA VAL A 411 28.50 -21.23 -6.81
C VAL A 411 29.20 -22.44 -6.20
N GLY A 412 28.49 -23.56 -6.01
CA GLY A 412 29.07 -24.78 -5.45
C GLY A 412 30.21 -25.34 -6.30
N GLU A 413 30.00 -25.46 -7.62
CA GLU A 413 31.02 -25.94 -8.56
C GLU A 413 32.24 -25.01 -8.62
N MET A 414 32.03 -23.70 -8.65
CA MET A 414 33.13 -22.72 -8.67
C MET A 414 33.91 -22.68 -7.35
N GLN A 415 33.22 -22.83 -6.21
CA GLN A 415 33.87 -22.89 -4.90
C GLN A 415 34.77 -24.10 -4.76
N GLU A 416 34.30 -25.28 -5.16
CA GLU A 416 35.09 -26.50 -5.09
C GLU A 416 36.38 -26.36 -5.93
N SER A 417 36.27 -25.76 -7.11
CA SER A 417 37.41 -25.51 -8.00
C SER A 417 38.40 -24.48 -7.43
N LEU A 418 37.90 -23.34 -6.93
CA LEU A 418 38.72 -22.27 -6.35
C LEU A 418 39.42 -22.70 -5.06
N LEU A 419 38.73 -23.46 -4.20
CA LEU A 419 39.30 -23.97 -2.96
C LEU A 419 40.46 -24.92 -3.23
N LYS A 420 40.31 -25.85 -4.19
CA LYS A 420 41.39 -26.74 -4.64
C LYS A 420 42.60 -25.95 -5.17
N SER A 421 42.36 -24.88 -5.93
CA SER A 421 43.43 -24.06 -6.49
C SER A 421 44.17 -23.25 -5.41
N LEU A 422 43.44 -22.72 -4.42
CA LEU A 422 44.03 -21.99 -3.28
C LEU A 422 44.84 -22.93 -2.36
N GLU A 423 44.32 -24.13 -2.09
CA GLU A 423 45.04 -25.15 -1.32
C GLU A 423 46.37 -25.54 -1.99
N ALA A 424 46.36 -25.72 -3.31
CA ALA A 424 47.57 -25.99 -4.08
C ALA A 424 48.59 -24.84 -4.01
N SER A 425 48.13 -23.58 -4.16
CA SER A 425 48.99 -22.39 -4.10
C SER A 425 49.57 -22.14 -2.70
N TYR A 426 48.77 -22.36 -1.65
CA TYR A 426 49.22 -22.26 -0.27
C TYR A 426 50.34 -23.25 0.01
N LYS A 427 50.13 -24.51 -0.40
CA LYS A 427 51.14 -25.57 -0.25
C LYS A 427 52.45 -25.23 -0.96
N GLU A 428 52.37 -24.78 -2.22
CA GLU A 428 53.54 -24.35 -3.00
C GLU A 428 54.29 -23.19 -2.32
N THR A 429 53.55 -22.22 -1.77
CA THR A 429 54.15 -21.07 -1.07
C THR A 429 54.82 -21.49 0.24
N CYS A 430 54.19 -22.38 1.01
CA CYS A 430 54.79 -22.95 2.22
C CYS A 430 56.06 -23.73 1.92
N ASP A 431 56.06 -24.56 0.86
CA ASP A 431 57.22 -25.33 0.43
C ASP A 431 58.38 -24.39 0.02
N TYR A 432 58.08 -23.33 -0.76
CA TYR A 432 59.07 -22.30 -1.12
C TYR A 432 59.65 -21.58 0.10
N LEU A 433 58.81 -21.13 1.04
CA LEU A 433 59.26 -20.47 2.26
C LEU A 433 60.13 -21.40 3.12
N ARG A 434 59.75 -22.68 3.20
CA ARG A 434 60.52 -23.71 3.92
C ARG A 434 61.90 -23.89 3.30
N ASP A 435 62.00 -23.93 1.98
CA ASP A 435 63.29 -24.01 1.26
C ASP A 435 64.18 -22.80 1.53
N VAL A 436 63.62 -21.58 1.54
CA VAL A 436 64.36 -20.34 1.85
C VAL A 436 64.90 -20.37 3.29
N ILE A 437 64.09 -20.80 4.25
CA ILE A 437 64.48 -20.89 5.66
C ILE A 437 65.56 -21.97 5.86
N HIS A 438 65.36 -23.14 5.25
CA HIS A 438 66.33 -24.24 5.29
C HIS A 438 67.67 -23.87 4.66
N LYS A 439 67.67 -23.03 3.62
CA LYS A 439 68.90 -22.59 2.96
C LYS A 439 69.68 -21.57 3.79
N ASN A 440 69.00 -20.69 4.51
CA ASN A 440 69.61 -19.51 5.14
C ASN A 440 69.81 -19.62 6.67
N TYR A 441 69.03 -20.42 7.40
CA TYR A 441 68.96 -20.36 8.87
C TYR A 441 69.02 -21.72 9.58
N ARG A 442 69.62 -22.74 8.94
CA ARG A 442 69.63 -24.20 9.28
C ARG A 442 69.62 -24.64 10.76
N GLN A 443 70.06 -23.85 11.72
CA GLN A 443 70.24 -24.29 13.12
C GLN A 443 69.41 -23.53 14.17
N SER A 444 68.66 -22.48 13.80
CA SER A 444 68.02 -21.59 14.80
C SER A 444 66.49 -21.64 14.84
N LEU A 445 65.82 -22.32 13.90
CA LEU A 445 64.35 -22.29 13.74
C LEU A 445 63.75 -23.69 13.49
N ALA A 446 64.17 -24.69 14.26
CA ALA A 446 63.66 -26.07 14.15
C ALA A 446 62.12 -26.16 14.25
N SER A 447 61.50 -25.31 15.07
CA SER A 447 60.05 -25.25 15.26
C SER A 447 59.27 -24.67 14.07
N VAL A 448 59.89 -23.90 13.18
CA VAL A 448 59.25 -23.35 11.98
C VAL A 448 59.25 -24.38 10.84
N ILE A 449 60.20 -25.31 10.86
CA ILE A 449 60.30 -26.41 9.90
C ILE A 449 59.18 -27.44 10.14
N GLU A 450 58.72 -27.60 11.38
CA GLU A 450 57.62 -28.48 11.78
C GLU A 450 56.21 -27.88 11.55
N MET A 451 56.10 -26.66 11.01
CA MET A 451 54.82 -26.01 10.78
C MET A 451 54.05 -26.73 9.65
N ASN A 452 52.84 -27.20 9.98
CA ASN A 452 52.00 -28.00 9.08
C ASN A 452 51.58 -27.18 7.84
N SER A 453 51.73 -27.76 6.64
CA SER A 453 51.41 -27.11 5.35
C SER A 453 49.93 -27.20 4.97
N ASP A 454 49.12 -27.86 5.79
CA ASP A 454 47.69 -27.96 5.56
C ASP A 454 46.98 -26.74 6.14
N LEU A 455 46.08 -26.16 5.35
CA LEU A 455 45.17 -25.11 5.82
C LEU A 455 44.33 -25.66 6.98
N ASN A 456 44.36 -24.98 8.12
CA ASN A 456 43.52 -25.35 9.25
C ASN A 456 42.03 -25.18 8.89
N GLU A 457 41.16 -25.94 9.55
CA GLU A 457 39.72 -26.00 9.24
C GLU A 457 39.04 -24.63 9.33
N SER A 458 39.44 -23.82 10.32
CA SER A 458 38.97 -22.44 10.50
C SER A 458 39.32 -21.52 9.32
N THR A 459 40.53 -21.62 8.76
CA THR A 459 40.94 -20.80 7.60
C THR A 459 40.20 -21.25 6.33
N ARG A 460 39.91 -22.55 6.20
CA ARG A 460 39.10 -23.09 5.10
C ARG A 460 37.67 -22.56 5.15
N GLU A 461 37.07 -22.50 6.34
CA GLU A 461 35.75 -21.92 6.56
C GLU A 461 35.71 -20.41 6.25
N ASP A 462 36.71 -19.65 6.71
CA ASP A 462 36.81 -18.21 6.43
C ASP A 462 36.94 -17.91 4.92
N ILE A 463 37.78 -18.67 4.21
CA ILE A 463 37.93 -18.56 2.75
C ILE A 463 36.61 -18.90 2.05
N SER A 464 35.94 -19.99 2.47
CA SER A 464 34.65 -20.39 1.91
C SER A 464 33.57 -19.34 2.13
N LEU A 465 33.53 -18.70 3.31
CA LEU A 465 32.57 -17.64 3.64
C LEU A 465 32.82 -16.39 2.77
N MET A 466 34.08 -15.97 2.62
CA MET A 466 34.44 -14.82 1.77
C MET A 466 34.12 -15.07 0.29
N LEU A 467 34.38 -16.28 -0.21
CA LEU A 467 34.05 -16.67 -1.59
C LEU A 467 32.54 -16.72 -1.81
N ASN A 468 31.77 -17.26 -0.85
CA ASN A 468 30.31 -17.30 -0.90
C ASN A 468 29.67 -15.92 -1.10
N GLN A 469 30.09 -14.92 -0.32
CA GLN A 469 29.49 -13.59 -0.38
C GLN A 469 29.76 -12.86 -1.70
N ARG A 470 30.96 -13.02 -2.27
CA ARG A 470 31.36 -12.32 -3.51
C ARG A 470 30.90 -13.04 -4.77
N LEU A 471 30.97 -14.37 -4.81
CA LEU A 471 30.59 -15.16 -6.00
C LEU A 471 29.07 -15.15 -6.22
N LYS A 472 28.28 -15.27 -5.14
CA LYS A 472 26.83 -15.44 -5.23
C LYS A 472 26.14 -14.27 -5.94
N SER A 473 26.52 -13.03 -5.63
CA SER A 473 25.94 -11.84 -6.25
C SER A 473 26.34 -11.67 -7.72
N ALA A 474 27.62 -11.87 -8.05
CA ALA A 474 28.13 -11.76 -9.41
C ALA A 474 27.57 -12.85 -10.35
N ILE A 475 27.54 -14.09 -9.88
CA ILE A 475 26.99 -15.24 -10.63
C ILE A 475 25.49 -15.04 -10.84
N ARG A 476 24.76 -14.60 -9.80
CA ARG A 476 23.33 -14.30 -9.91
C ARG A 476 23.05 -13.27 -11.00
N SER A 477 23.72 -12.12 -10.96
CA SER A 477 23.54 -11.09 -12.01
C SER A 477 23.79 -11.64 -13.41
N THR A 478 24.81 -12.49 -13.57
CA THR A 478 25.16 -13.09 -14.87
C THR A 478 24.09 -14.06 -15.36
N ILE A 479 23.56 -14.91 -14.48
CA ILE A 479 22.48 -15.86 -14.81
C ILE A 479 21.21 -15.11 -15.23
N LEU A 480 20.83 -14.06 -14.49
CA LEU A 480 19.66 -13.25 -14.84
C LEU A 480 19.80 -12.60 -16.21
N GLU A 481 20.97 -12.05 -16.52
CA GLU A 481 21.23 -11.41 -17.82
C GLU A 481 21.20 -12.43 -18.98
N LEU A 482 21.73 -13.63 -18.77
CA LEU A 482 21.65 -14.71 -19.76
C LEU A 482 20.22 -15.18 -19.98
N ASN A 483 19.44 -15.32 -18.90
CA ASN A 483 18.03 -15.74 -18.97
C ASN A 483 17.17 -14.71 -19.72
N VAL A 484 17.36 -13.41 -19.46
CA VAL A 484 16.70 -12.33 -20.21
C VAL A 484 17.04 -12.41 -21.70
N ARG A 485 18.33 -12.53 -22.04
CA ARG A 485 18.77 -12.63 -23.44
C ARG A 485 18.20 -13.86 -24.14
N LEU A 486 18.09 -14.99 -23.44
CA LEU A 486 17.51 -16.20 -23.98
C LEU A 486 16.01 -16.02 -24.27
N ALA A 487 15.27 -15.46 -23.32
CA ALA A 487 13.85 -15.15 -23.50
C ALA A 487 13.62 -14.21 -24.68
N GLU A 488 14.47 -13.20 -24.82
CA GLU A 488 14.40 -12.25 -25.93
C GLU A 488 14.74 -12.88 -27.29
N GLU A 489 15.77 -13.73 -27.39
CA GLU A 489 16.10 -14.46 -28.63
C GLU A 489 14.97 -15.41 -29.04
N MET A 490 14.32 -16.07 -28.09
CA MET A 490 13.12 -16.88 -28.34
C MET A 490 11.98 -16.02 -28.91
N LEU A 491 11.71 -14.88 -28.29
CA LEU A 491 10.67 -13.96 -28.72
C LEU A 491 10.98 -13.35 -30.10
N LEU A 492 12.24 -13.00 -30.37
CA LEU A 492 12.72 -12.53 -31.67
C LEU A 492 12.50 -13.57 -32.76
N LYS A 493 12.76 -14.85 -32.46
CA LYS A 493 12.53 -15.95 -33.39
C LYS A 493 11.03 -16.12 -33.71
N ILE A 494 10.18 -16.12 -32.68
CA ILE A 494 8.72 -16.18 -32.84
C ILE A 494 8.21 -15.01 -33.69
N THR A 495 8.68 -13.79 -33.40
CA THR A 495 8.28 -12.57 -34.13
C THR A 495 8.65 -12.63 -35.61
N LYS A 496 9.85 -13.16 -35.92
CA LYS A 496 10.29 -13.36 -37.31
C LYS A 496 9.45 -14.40 -38.04
N ASP A 497 9.13 -15.51 -37.37
CA ASP A 497 8.33 -16.58 -37.97
C ASP A 497 6.89 -16.11 -38.23
N LEU A 498 6.25 -15.43 -37.27
CA LEU A 498 4.95 -14.78 -37.44
C LEU A 498 4.95 -13.76 -38.59
N LYS A 499 6.02 -12.98 -38.75
CA LYS A 499 6.15 -12.01 -39.85
C LYS A 499 6.10 -12.71 -41.21
N GLU A 500 6.80 -13.83 -41.37
CA GLU A 500 6.78 -14.58 -42.62
C GLU A 500 5.41 -15.25 -42.88
N GLU A 501 4.72 -15.70 -41.83
CA GLU A 501 3.34 -16.19 -41.94
C GLU A 501 2.36 -15.09 -42.38
N VAL A 502 2.47 -13.87 -41.82
CA VAL A 502 1.64 -12.73 -42.23
C VAL A 502 1.93 -12.34 -43.68
N LYS A 503 3.20 -12.34 -44.11
CA LYS A 503 3.56 -12.10 -45.52
C LYS A 503 2.95 -13.14 -46.45
N THR A 504 3.03 -14.41 -46.07
CA THR A 504 2.42 -15.51 -46.84
C THR A 504 0.91 -15.33 -46.95
N CYS A 505 0.24 -14.86 -45.89
CA CYS A 505 -1.19 -14.54 -45.92
C CYS A 505 -1.51 -13.37 -46.85
N LEU A 506 -0.65 -12.35 -46.92
CA LEU A 506 -0.82 -11.21 -47.82
C LEU A 506 -0.70 -11.59 -49.31
N GLU A 507 0.04 -12.64 -49.63
CA GLU A 507 0.23 -13.10 -51.02
C GLU A 507 -1.07 -13.65 -51.63
N GLY A 508 -1.60 -12.90 -52.60
CA GLY A 508 -2.84 -13.23 -53.27
C GLY A 508 -4.05 -13.25 -52.33
N PHE A 509 -4.05 -12.42 -51.29
CA PHE A 509 -5.22 -12.25 -50.43
C PHE A 509 -6.39 -11.64 -51.22
N PRO A 510 -7.64 -12.11 -51.04
CA PRO A 510 -8.80 -11.62 -51.79
C PRO A 510 -8.98 -10.11 -51.62
N LYS A 511 -9.33 -9.40 -52.70
CA LYS A 511 -9.64 -7.96 -52.59
C LYS A 511 -10.99 -7.79 -51.90
N ARG A 512 -11.19 -6.66 -51.20
CA ARG A 512 -12.46 -6.34 -50.52
C ARG A 512 -13.74 -6.51 -51.36
N ARG A 513 -13.63 -6.37 -52.69
CA ARG A 513 -14.76 -6.52 -53.64
C ARG A 513 -15.19 -7.98 -53.84
N GLU A 514 -14.32 -8.93 -53.50
CA GLU A 514 -14.55 -10.38 -53.63
C GLU A 514 -15.31 -10.96 -52.43
N PHE A 515 -15.50 -10.18 -51.35
CA PHE A 515 -16.31 -10.55 -50.18
C PHE A 515 -17.80 -10.15 -50.32
N MET A 516 -18.21 -9.55 -51.44
CA MET A 516 -19.61 -9.19 -51.71
C MET A 516 -20.37 -10.42 -52.23
N PRO A 517 -21.52 -10.80 -51.66
CA PRO A 517 -22.27 -11.95 -52.11
C PRO A 517 -22.84 -11.71 -53.52
N TYR A 518 -22.87 -12.80 -54.31
CA TYR A 518 -23.54 -12.88 -55.59
C TYR A 518 -24.96 -12.28 -55.54
N GLN A 519 -25.26 -11.48 -56.57
CA GLN A 519 -26.54 -10.94 -57.05
C GLN A 519 -27.83 -11.28 -56.30
N ARG A 520 -28.64 -10.24 -56.03
CA ARG A 520 -30.09 -10.32 -55.84
C ARG A 520 -30.69 -11.21 -56.95
N MET A 521 -31.19 -12.40 -56.61
CA MET A 521 -32.23 -13.02 -57.43
C MET A 521 -33.48 -12.17 -57.30
N GLU A 522 -33.96 -11.68 -58.45
CA GLU A 522 -35.25 -11.02 -58.60
C GLU A 522 -36.33 -11.88 -57.95
N LYS A 523 -36.98 -11.35 -56.90
CA LYS A 523 -38.28 -11.87 -56.47
C LYS A 523 -39.25 -11.56 -57.61
N SER A 524 -39.79 -12.61 -58.22
CA SER A 524 -40.95 -12.50 -59.11
C SER A 524 -42.08 -11.82 -58.35
N GLU A 525 -42.38 -10.57 -58.70
CA GLU A 525 -43.62 -9.90 -58.34
C GLU A 525 -44.77 -10.54 -59.11
N SER A 526 -45.44 -11.51 -58.52
CA SER A 526 -46.85 -11.81 -58.79
C SER A 526 -47.34 -12.79 -57.75
N GLU A 527 -48.58 -12.59 -57.31
CA GLU A 527 -49.32 -13.39 -56.31
C GLU A 527 -48.98 -13.01 -54.87
N TYR A 528 -49.59 -11.92 -54.39
CA TYR A 528 -50.50 -11.96 -53.24
C TYR A 528 -51.21 -10.60 -53.15
N ALA A 529 -52.25 -10.45 -53.96
CA ALA A 529 -53.35 -9.53 -53.69
C ALA A 529 -54.59 -10.39 -53.42
N ASN A 530 -55.35 -10.00 -52.39
CA ASN A 530 -56.58 -10.60 -51.85
C ASN A 530 -56.33 -11.50 -50.63
N TYR A 531 -56.66 -11.03 -49.43
CA TYR A 531 -58.04 -11.08 -48.93
C TYR A 531 -58.16 -10.28 -47.62
N SER A 532 -59.15 -9.40 -47.59
CA SER A 532 -59.74 -8.76 -46.42
C SER A 532 -60.78 -9.69 -45.76
N GLU A 533 -61.09 -9.36 -44.51
CA GLU A 533 -62.31 -9.69 -43.72
C GLU A 533 -62.27 -10.83 -42.68
N THR A 534 -62.13 -10.37 -41.43
CA THR A 534 -62.89 -10.67 -40.19
C THR A 534 -62.79 -12.01 -39.45
N PRO A 535 -62.98 -11.98 -38.11
CA PRO A 535 -62.64 -13.06 -37.16
C PRO A 535 -63.87 -13.87 -36.71
N ASP A 536 -63.69 -15.07 -36.16
CA ASP A 536 -64.43 -15.56 -34.97
C ASP A 536 -63.96 -16.94 -34.46
N ASP A 537 -63.96 -17.01 -33.13
CA ASP A 537 -64.09 -18.14 -32.20
C ASP A 537 -63.95 -19.60 -32.66
N TYR A 538 -63.11 -20.37 -31.94
CA TYR A 538 -63.52 -21.62 -31.30
C TYR A 538 -62.60 -21.95 -30.10
N ALA A 539 -63.21 -22.11 -28.93
CA ALA A 539 -62.57 -22.46 -27.67
C ALA A 539 -62.53 -23.98 -27.41
N SER A 540 -61.62 -24.38 -26.50
CA SER A 540 -61.66 -25.51 -25.52
C SER A 540 -60.51 -26.53 -25.65
N PRO A 541 -60.19 -27.33 -24.61
CA PRO A 541 -59.56 -26.89 -23.35
C PRO A 541 -58.40 -27.83 -22.91
N ILE A 542 -57.55 -27.41 -21.96
CA ILE A 542 -56.61 -28.31 -21.26
C ILE A 542 -56.84 -28.19 -19.74
N PRO A 543 -57.13 -29.31 -19.03
CA PRO A 543 -57.30 -29.30 -17.58
C PRO A 543 -56.05 -29.71 -16.80
N GLY A 544 -55.85 -29.02 -15.66
CA GLY A 544 -55.45 -29.57 -14.34
C GLY A 544 -53.96 -29.88 -14.11
N GLN A 545 -53.26 -29.14 -13.21
CA GLN A 545 -53.19 -29.38 -11.73
C GLN A 545 -52.27 -30.58 -11.38
N TYR A 546 -51.30 -30.58 -10.46
CA TYR A 546 -50.90 -29.87 -9.21
C TYR A 546 -49.34 -29.94 -9.13
N ILE A 547 -48.54 -29.37 -8.21
CA ILE A 547 -48.48 -29.36 -6.72
C ILE A 547 -47.48 -28.21 -6.36
N GLY A 548 -47.69 -27.28 -5.40
CA GLY A 548 -47.43 -27.39 -3.94
C GLY A 548 -46.05 -28.01 -3.63
N VAL A 549 -45.12 -27.44 -2.87
CA VAL A 549 -45.12 -26.62 -1.65
C VAL A 549 -43.90 -25.71 -1.67
#